data_AF-A0A557SU69-F1
#
_entry.id   AF-A0A557SU69-F1
#
_cell.length_a   1.000
_cell.length_b   1.000
_cell.length_c   1.000
_cell.angle_alpha   90.00
_cell.angle_beta   90.00
_cell.angle_gamma   90.00
#
_symmetry.space_group_name_H-M   'P 1'
#
loop_
_entity.id
_entity.type
_entity.pdbx_description
1 polymer ?
#
loop_
_entity_poly.entity_id
_entity_poly.type
_entity_poly.pdbx_seq_one_letter_code
_entity_poly.pdbx_strand_id
1 'polypeptide(L)'
;MILFTNYAGNKTITFDPSKNGVDALVVQLYTMCTSNPNKETWRIDEVYDAWYPDATTHDRAKTMVILKNNLKWLKSKAAVGYQNNNSIKLVKYRLSSLIDGF
;
A
#
# COMPACT_ATOMS: atom_id res chain seq x y z
N MET A 1 6.74 -11.25 -9.04
CA MET A 1 7.47 -11.73 -7.84
C MET A 1 8.53 -10.70 -7.47
N ILE A 2 8.47 -10.12 -6.27
CA ILE A 2 9.52 -9.22 -5.76
C ILE A 2 10.17 -9.91 -4.56
N LEU A 3 11.51 -10.02 -4.58
CA LEU A 3 12.29 -10.52 -3.45
C LEU A 3 12.57 -9.37 -2.46
N PHE A 4 12.28 -9.59 -1.18
CA PHE A 4 12.80 -8.76 -0.10
C PHE A 4 13.76 -9.60 0.74
N THR A 5 14.99 -9.11 0.92
CA THR A 5 15.98 -9.72 1.82
C THR A 5 15.85 -9.11 3.20
N ASN A 6 15.68 -9.93 4.24
CA ASN A 6 15.70 -9.47 5.63
C ASN A 6 17.03 -9.90 6.28
N TYR A 7 17.69 -9.00 7.00
CA TYR A 7 18.96 -9.26 7.69
C TYR A 7 18.70 -9.98 9.03
N ALA A 8 18.11 -11.17 8.97
CA ALA A 8 17.98 -12.10 10.10
C ALA A 8 17.63 -13.49 9.53
N GLY A 9 18.64 -14.19 9.02
CA GLY A 9 18.51 -15.54 8.46
C GLY A 9 17.95 -15.58 7.03
N ASN A 10 18.60 -16.37 6.18
CA ASN A 10 18.30 -16.60 4.76
C ASN A 10 16.90 -17.21 4.51
N LYS A 11 15.81 -16.51 4.83
CA LYS A 11 14.48 -16.83 4.32
C LYS A 11 14.05 -15.77 3.32
N THR A 12 14.15 -16.13 2.04
CA THR A 12 13.50 -15.40 0.96
C THR A 12 11.99 -15.46 1.19
N ILE A 13 11.38 -14.36 1.62
CA ILE A 13 9.93 -14.26 1.71
C ILE A 13 9.44 -13.84 0.33
N THR A 14 8.77 -14.77 -0.36
CA THR A 14 8.09 -14.45 -1.63
C THR A 14 6.86 -13.60 -1.31
N PHE A 15 6.90 -12.31 -1.68
CA PHE A 15 5.74 -11.45 -1.61
C PHE A 15 4.88 -11.63 -2.86
N ASP A 16 3.67 -12.16 -2.66
CA ASP A 16 2.62 -12.28 -3.67
C ASP A 16 1.59 -11.15 -3.46
N PRO A 17 1.59 -10.10 -4.31
CA PRO A 17 0.71 -8.94 -4.14
C PRO A 17 -0.77 -9.33 -4.17
N SER A 18 -1.15 -10.22 -5.08
CA SER A 18 -2.53 -10.70 -5.26
C SER A 18 -3.04 -11.46 -4.04
N LYS A 19 -2.18 -12.24 -3.37
CA LYS A 19 -2.56 -12.93 -2.13
C LYS A 19 -2.61 -12.03 -0.89
N ASN A 20 -2.11 -10.80 -1.00
CA ASN A 20 -2.07 -9.83 0.10
C ASN A 20 -3.05 -8.65 -0.10
N GLY A 21 -4.03 -8.79 -1.01
CA GLY A 21 -5.08 -7.79 -1.24
C GLY A 21 -4.58 -6.48 -1.87
N VAL A 22 -3.49 -6.53 -2.64
CA VAL A 22 -2.91 -5.34 -3.27
C VAL A 22 -3.83 -4.74 -4.33
N ASP A 23 -4.56 -5.57 -5.06
CA ASP A 23 -5.60 -5.19 -6.01
C ASP A 23 -6.65 -4.28 -5.37
N ALA A 24 -7.26 -4.74 -4.29
CA ALA A 24 -8.27 -3.97 -3.60
C ALA A 24 -7.63 -2.72 -2.92
N LEU A 25 -6.38 -2.81 -2.43
CA LEU A 25 -5.67 -1.63 -1.91
C LEU A 25 -5.45 -0.56 -3.00
N VAL A 26 -5.10 -0.97 -4.23
CA VAL A 26 -4.95 -0.03 -5.36
C VAL A 26 -6.26 0.71 -5.62
N VAL A 27 -7.39 0.01 -5.61
CA VAL A 27 -8.72 0.61 -5.79
C VAL A 27 -9.03 1.62 -4.67
N GLN A 28 -8.74 1.27 -3.42
CA GLN A 28 -8.94 2.18 -2.29
C GLN A 28 -8.07 3.44 -2.43
N LEU A 29 -6.77 3.29 -2.72
CA LEU A 29 -5.87 4.42 -2.89
C LEU A 29 -6.29 5.32 -4.07
N TYR A 30 -6.76 4.73 -5.16
CA TYR A 30 -7.32 5.49 -6.29
C TYR A 30 -8.57 6.27 -5.89
N THR A 31 -9.46 5.65 -5.11
CA THR A 31 -10.69 6.27 -4.58
C THR A 31 -10.33 7.45 -3.67
N MET A 32 -9.38 7.27 -2.74
CA MET A 32 -8.88 8.33 -1.87
C MET A 32 -8.33 9.53 -2.66
N CYS A 33 -7.53 9.26 -3.70
CA CYS A 33 -7.06 10.29 -4.63
C CYS A 33 -8.19 11.04 -5.35
N THR A 34 -9.24 10.33 -5.74
CA THR A 34 -10.34 10.91 -6.52
C THR A 34 -11.31 11.71 -5.66
N SER A 35 -11.56 11.25 -4.43
CA SER A 35 -12.40 11.94 -3.46
C SER A 35 -11.74 13.19 -2.87
N ASN A 36 -10.40 13.24 -2.83
CA ASN A 36 -9.64 14.39 -2.32
C ASN A 36 -8.51 14.80 -3.29
N PRO A 37 -8.84 15.38 -4.45
CA PRO A 37 -7.87 15.66 -5.51
C PRO A 37 -6.80 16.70 -5.14
N ASN A 38 -7.09 17.56 -4.17
CA ASN A 38 -6.17 18.60 -3.69
C ASN A 38 -5.21 18.09 -2.61
N LYS A 39 -5.41 16.87 -2.10
CA LYS A 39 -4.56 16.29 -1.06
C LYS A 39 -3.39 15.55 -1.69
N GLU A 40 -2.21 16.16 -1.62
CA GLU A 40 -1.01 15.59 -2.23
C GLU A 40 -0.41 14.42 -1.46
N THR A 41 -0.50 14.45 -0.13
CA THR A 41 0.20 13.51 0.76
C THR A 41 -0.77 12.90 1.77
N TRP A 42 -0.61 11.60 2.01
CA TRP A 42 -1.41 10.79 2.90
C TRP A 42 -0.53 10.17 3.98
N ARG A 43 -0.97 10.23 5.24
CA ARG A 43 -0.29 9.49 6.31
C ARG A 43 -0.57 7.99 6.15
N ILE A 44 0.41 7.15 6.46
CA ILE A 44 0.21 5.69 6.42
C ILE A 44 -0.89 5.26 7.39
N ASP A 45 -1.00 5.90 8.56
CA ASP A 45 -2.09 5.64 9.50
C ASP A 45 -3.45 6.00 8.92
N GLU A 46 -3.55 7.11 8.17
CA GLU A 46 -4.80 7.50 7.52
C GLU A 46 -5.19 6.51 6.42
N VAL A 47 -4.21 5.99 5.67
CA VAL A 47 -4.45 4.91 4.70
C VAL A 47 -4.90 3.63 5.41
N TYR A 48 -4.32 3.32 6.57
CA TYR A 48 -4.74 2.18 7.38
C TYR A 48 -6.19 2.33 7.85
N ASP A 49 -6.54 3.48 8.41
CA ASP A 49 -7.89 3.75 8.92
C ASP A 49 -8.93 3.74 7.79
N ALA A 50 -8.58 4.27 6.61
CA ALA A 50 -9.43 4.22 5.42
C ALA A 50 -9.61 2.79 4.86
N TRP A 51 -8.62 1.92 5.05
CA TRP A 51 -8.63 0.55 4.57
C TRP A 51 -9.27 -0.43 5.56
N TYR A 52 -9.22 -0.12 6.86
CA TYR A 52 -9.85 -0.89 7.94
C TYR A 52 -10.69 0.02 8.86
N PRO A 53 -11.84 0.54 8.37
CA PRO A 53 -12.66 1.48 9.13
C PRO A 53 -13.20 0.91 10.45
N ASP A 54 -13.41 -0.41 10.51
CA ASP A 54 -13.98 -1.11 11.66
C ASP A 54 -12.95 -1.94 12.45
N ALA A 55 -11.67 -1.53 12.45
CA ALA A 55 -10.56 -2.28 13.07
C ALA A 55 -10.64 -2.34 14.61
N THR A 56 -11.65 -3.03 15.14
CA THR A 56 -11.82 -3.33 16.56
C THR A 56 -11.24 -4.71 16.94
N THR A 57 -10.89 -5.55 15.95
CA THR A 57 -10.54 -6.96 16.17
C THR A 57 -9.28 -7.47 15.45
N HIS A 58 -8.62 -6.66 14.62
CA HIS A 58 -7.39 -7.06 13.95
C HIS A 58 -6.14 -6.63 14.73
N ASP A 59 -5.17 -7.53 14.86
CA ASP A 59 -3.82 -7.20 15.35
C ASP A 59 -3.20 -6.11 14.45
N ARG A 60 -3.36 -4.85 14.90
CA ARG A 60 -2.97 -3.63 14.17
C ARG A 60 -1.51 -3.69 13.73
N ALA A 61 -0.64 -4.29 14.54
CA ALA A 61 0.77 -4.40 14.21
C ALA A 61 0.97 -5.30 12.97
N LYS A 62 0.29 -6.44 12.93
CA LYS A 62 0.37 -7.40 11.82
C LYS A 62 -0.22 -6.82 10.53
N THR A 63 -1.40 -6.20 10.59
CA THR A 63 -2.05 -5.59 9.42
C THR A 63 -1.28 -4.37 8.90
N MET A 64 -0.68 -3.58 9.79
CA MET A 64 0.21 -2.48 9.42
C MET A 64 1.46 -2.97 8.67
N VAL A 65 2.03 -4.12 9.05
CA VAL A 65 3.15 -4.73 8.32
C VAL A 65 2.73 -5.12 6.90
N ILE A 66 1.54 -5.74 6.73
CA ILE A 66 1.00 -6.09 5.42
C ILE A 66 0.80 -4.83 4.56
N LEU A 67 0.14 -3.80 5.12
CA LEU A 67 -0.05 -2.53 4.43
C LEU A 67 1.28 -1.91 3.97
N LYS A 68 2.29 -1.87 4.85
CA LYS A 68 3.61 -1.33 4.50
C LYS A 68 4.30 -2.13 3.40
N ASN A 69 4.13 -3.45 3.36
CA ASN A 69 4.67 -4.28 2.28
C ASN A 69 3.95 -4.03 0.96
N ASN A 70 2.63 -3.90 0.98
CA ASN A 70 1.83 -3.54 -0.18
C ASN A 70 2.25 -2.16 -0.73
N LEU A 71 2.41 -1.16 0.15
CA LEU A 71 2.87 0.18 -0.23
C LEU A 71 4.31 0.19 -0.80
N LYS A 72 5.22 -0.64 -0.27
CA LYS A 72 6.56 -0.84 -0.85
C LYS A 72 6.49 -1.45 -2.25
N TRP A 73 5.61 -2.42 -2.46
CA TRP A 73 5.39 -2.97 -3.79
C TRP A 73 4.85 -1.89 -4.75
N LEU A 74 3.87 -1.09 -4.32
CA LEU A 74 3.34 0.02 -5.11
C LEU A 74 4.38 1.10 -5.42
N LYS A 75 5.33 1.33 -4.50
CA LYS A 75 6.50 2.18 -4.74
C LYS A 75 7.36 1.64 -5.88
N SER A 76 7.60 0.32 -5.93
CA SER A 76 8.33 -0.31 -7.04
C SER A 76 7.62 -0.18 -8.40
N LYS A 77 6.30 0.09 -8.39
CA LYS A 77 5.47 0.36 -9.56
C LYS A 77 5.30 1.86 -9.86
N ALA A 78 5.99 2.73 -9.12
CA ALA A 78 5.83 4.18 -9.18
C ALA A 78 4.39 4.69 -8.92
N ALA A 79 3.50 3.86 -8.36
CA ALA A 79 2.14 4.24 -7.99
C ALA A 79 2.09 5.01 -6.67
N VAL A 80 3.14 4.88 -5.86
CA VAL A 80 3.31 5.54 -4.58
C VAL A 80 4.73 6.10 -4.46
N GLY A 81 4.85 7.36 -4.04
CA GLY A 81 6.12 7.97 -3.61
C GLY A 81 6.17 8.08 -2.08
N TYR A 82 7.31 7.84 -1.46
CA TYR A 82 7.48 8.10 -0.02
C TYR A 82 8.07 9.50 0.15
N GLN A 83 7.36 10.39 0.85
CA GLN A 83 7.93 11.69 1.25
C GLN A 83 8.74 11.56 2.53
N ASN A 84 8.33 10.68 3.43
CA ASN A 84 9.05 10.28 4.63
C ASN A 84 8.60 8.87 5.04
N ASN A 85 9.12 8.33 6.15
CA ASN A 85 8.80 6.96 6.59
C ASN A 85 7.32 6.72 6.93
N ASN A 86 6.53 7.77 7.15
CA ASN A 86 5.15 7.69 7.63
C ASN A 86 4.13 8.35 6.68
N SER A 87 4.58 8.85 5.52
CA SER A 87 3.74 9.62 4.60
C SER A 87 4.06 9.28 3.15
N ILE A 88 3.00 9.16 2.35
CA ILE A 88 3.07 8.77 0.96
C ILE A 88 2.38 9.78 0.06
N LYS A 89 2.92 9.98 -1.13
CA LYS A 89 2.28 10.65 -2.26
C LYS A 89 1.69 9.58 -3.17
N LEU A 90 0.43 9.73 -3.50
CA LEU A 90 -0.27 8.82 -4.41
C LEU A 90 -0.17 9.34 -5.84
N VAL A 91 0.07 8.45 -6.80
CA VAL A 91 0.20 8.79 -8.22
C VAL A 91 -1.02 8.28 -8.96
N LYS A 92 -2.08 9.10 -9.04
CA LYS A 92 -3.40 8.70 -9.55
C LYS A 92 -3.37 7.95 -10.88
N TYR A 93 -2.63 8.45 -11.88
CA TYR A 93 -2.59 7.82 -13.20
C TYR A 93 -1.92 6.43 -13.18
N ARG A 94 -0.91 6.23 -12.31
CA ARG A 94 -0.26 4.93 -12.13
C ARG A 94 -1.17 3.95 -11.39
N LEU A 95 -1.92 4.43 -10.39
CA LEU A 95 -2.94 3.63 -9.71
C LEU A 95 -4.02 3.18 -10.71
N SER A 96 -4.54 4.09 -11.55
CA SER A 96 -5.50 3.74 -12.62
C SER A 96 -4.96 2.66 -13.54
N SER A 97 -3.73 2.83 -14.04
CA SER A 97 -3.09 1.86 -14.95
C SER A 97 -2.88 0.48 -14.31
N LEU A 98 -2.77 0.39 -12.98
CA LEU A 98 -2.70 -0.89 -12.29
C LEU A 98 -4.09 -1.55 -12.22
N ILE A 99 -5.16 -0.78 -11.99
CA ILE A 99 -6.54 -1.29 -11.99
C ILE A 99 -6.89 -1.88 -13.36
N ASP A 100 -6.59 -1.15 -14.44
CA ASP A 100 -6.92 -1.57 -15.81
C ASP A 100 -6.11 -2.79 -16.29
N GLY A 101 -4.99 -3.09 -15.61
CA GLY A 101 -4.06 -4.16 -15.97
C GLY A 101 -4.11 -5.39 -15.06
N PHE A 102 -5.00 -5.41 -14.07
CA PHE A 102 -5.35 -6.61 -13.31
C PHE A 102 -6.37 -7.45 -14.08
#